data_AF-A0A3A9YWN8-F1
#
_entry.id   AF-A0A3A9YWN8-F1
#
_cell.length_a   1.000
_cell.length_b   1.000
_cell.length_c   1.000
_cell.angle_alpha   90.00
_cell.angle_beta   90.00
_cell.angle_gamma   90.00
#
_symmetry.space_group_name_H-M   'P 1'
#
loop_
_entity.id
_entity.type
_entity.pdbx_description
1 polymer ?
#
loop_
_entity_poly.entity_id
_entity_poly.type
_entity_poly.pdbx_seq_one_letter_code
_entity_poly.pdbx_strand_id
1 'polypeptide(L)'
;MSEPPATPAAPGDPRFARAVLALPGCPPRAREAHLARCTDAGLAAFAAALPAAAARELRRRTPRVPAMTPELLKEPTPAQAVLAARPPEGELFDAAVALLPGPPADLRPGQDARAWLAAYRPAFTAWRLMWRDVLRAHPARHARLLALTEGTPAQTVIRDHLLGTLPWAVEPGLLAEVARADLERFAGAVLATRVCRLLEGGRARDEVWAEVAPELAALPQAARPLPESYLVPGGAHPSGGHNAAVDWITRAANTRWRHLLHPGEAAAEWRCPAAELAALAAEFAQRARQALGLWDPAEARPRRRADQLRWVRAMLRHLPGAPTAEVREGVARLLAGASPVDAEAAELLAAIACLAANPGPDAGDAATAATAEGDEARERALTAHAARGGDAAGFAGLLAAHSAPAEALLRLTRELQVRLGGGAEERAAWVRLVLDAPPCTPQAVRALPAWAALRAGHPAVEAVVAEALGEDAAAWERFAAAPVAPEGERAWLPLSGLLAQAADGPGEFTPPGATP
;
A
#
# COMPACT_ATOMS: atom_id res chain seq x y z
N MET A 1 6.89 -29.56 -45.83
CA MET A 1 6.31 -28.70 -44.77
C MET A 1 7.19 -28.87 -43.56
N SER A 2 7.76 -27.79 -43.03
CA SER A 2 8.56 -27.86 -41.80
C SER A 2 7.65 -27.86 -40.59
N GLU A 3 7.99 -28.62 -39.55
CA GLU A 3 7.34 -28.51 -38.25
C GLU A 3 7.60 -27.13 -37.63
N PRO A 4 6.65 -26.55 -36.88
CA PRO A 4 6.92 -25.36 -36.10
C PRO A 4 7.92 -25.68 -34.98
N PRO A 5 8.86 -24.78 -34.65
CA PRO A 5 9.75 -24.99 -33.51
C PRO A 5 8.93 -25.11 -32.23
N ALA A 6 9.32 -26.04 -31.35
CA ALA A 6 8.62 -26.29 -30.10
C ALA A 6 8.54 -25.01 -29.26
N THR A 7 7.35 -24.69 -28.77
CA THR A 7 7.11 -23.61 -27.81
C THR A 7 8.08 -23.77 -26.62
N PRO A 8 8.84 -22.72 -26.23
CA PRO A 8 9.72 -22.83 -25.07
C PRO A 8 8.90 -23.23 -23.84
N ALA A 9 9.40 -24.22 -23.10
CA ALA A 9 8.72 -24.72 -21.91
C ALA A 9 8.43 -23.56 -20.95
N ALA A 10 7.23 -23.57 -20.36
CA ALA A 10 6.83 -22.53 -19.41
C ALA A 10 7.88 -22.41 -18.29
N PRO A 11 8.33 -21.18 -17.95
CA PRO A 11 9.36 -20.99 -16.94
C PRO A 11 8.91 -21.61 -15.61
N GLY A 12 9.85 -22.24 -14.90
CA GLY A 12 9.59 -22.92 -13.62
C GLY A 12 8.96 -22.01 -12.56
N ASP A 13 8.36 -22.61 -11.52
CA ASP A 13 7.62 -21.87 -10.50
C ASP A 13 8.45 -20.69 -9.95
N PRO A 14 8.00 -19.43 -10.09
CA PRO A 14 8.75 -18.27 -9.61
C PRO A 14 8.98 -18.30 -8.09
N ARG A 15 8.21 -19.08 -7.32
CA ARG A 15 8.48 -19.34 -5.89
C ARG A 15 9.76 -20.16 -5.69
N PHE A 16 10.03 -21.12 -6.58
CA PHE A 16 11.22 -21.96 -6.56
C PHE A 16 12.45 -21.23 -7.10
N ALA A 17 12.34 -20.54 -8.26
CA ALA A 17 13.42 -19.70 -8.78
C ALA A 17 13.90 -18.69 -7.74
N ARG A 18 12.95 -18.10 -6.99
CA ARG A 18 13.23 -17.22 -5.86
C ARG A 18 13.95 -17.92 -4.70
N ALA A 19 13.54 -19.13 -4.33
CA ALA A 19 14.19 -19.89 -3.26
C ALA A 19 15.64 -20.25 -3.63
N VAL A 20 15.89 -20.65 -4.88
CA VAL A 20 17.24 -20.92 -5.40
C VAL A 20 18.13 -19.68 -5.32
N LEU A 21 17.68 -18.55 -5.87
CA LEU A 21 18.52 -17.36 -5.96
C LEU A 21 18.75 -16.67 -4.60
N ALA A 22 17.92 -16.97 -3.60
CA ALA A 22 18.09 -16.50 -2.22
C ALA A 22 19.31 -17.13 -1.53
N LEU A 23 19.65 -18.40 -1.86
CA LEU A 23 20.69 -19.16 -1.18
C LEU A 23 22.03 -18.38 -1.15
N PRO A 24 22.74 -18.28 -0.01
CA PRO A 24 23.92 -17.43 0.13
C PRO A 24 24.97 -17.62 -0.96
N GLY A 25 25.27 -18.89 -1.29
CA GLY A 25 26.25 -19.29 -2.30
C GLY A 25 25.91 -18.97 -3.75
N CYS A 26 24.68 -18.50 -4.07
CA CYS A 26 24.32 -18.14 -5.44
C CYS A 26 25.15 -16.92 -5.93
N PRO A 27 25.91 -17.01 -7.03
CA PRO A 27 26.76 -15.91 -7.49
C PRO A 27 25.94 -14.64 -7.81
N PRO A 28 26.40 -13.43 -7.43
CA PRO A 28 25.69 -12.18 -7.71
C PRO A 28 25.33 -11.99 -9.20
N ARG A 29 26.20 -12.44 -10.11
CA ARG A 29 25.96 -12.39 -11.57
C ARG A 29 24.78 -13.27 -12.00
N ALA A 30 24.59 -14.46 -11.42
CA ALA A 30 23.46 -15.34 -11.74
C ALA A 30 22.14 -14.74 -11.24
N ARG A 31 22.15 -14.15 -10.02
CA ARG A 31 21.01 -13.38 -9.49
C ARG A 31 20.64 -12.21 -10.43
N GLU A 32 21.62 -11.42 -10.86
CA GLU A 32 21.41 -10.26 -11.74
C GLU A 32 21.00 -10.67 -13.17
N ALA A 33 21.55 -11.75 -13.72
CA ALA A 33 21.17 -12.27 -15.04
C ALA A 33 19.74 -12.84 -15.06
N HIS A 34 19.30 -13.50 -13.98
CA HIS A 34 17.90 -13.94 -13.85
C HIS A 34 16.96 -12.73 -13.70
N LEU A 35 17.26 -11.80 -12.78
CA LEU A 35 16.45 -10.60 -12.56
C LEU A 35 16.36 -9.72 -13.82
N ALA A 36 17.41 -9.66 -14.65
CA ALA A 36 17.37 -8.97 -15.94
C ALA A 36 16.38 -9.58 -16.95
N ARG A 37 16.03 -10.86 -16.81
CA ARG A 37 15.08 -11.58 -17.69
C ARG A 37 13.65 -11.62 -17.17
N CYS A 38 13.41 -11.22 -15.92
CA CYS A 38 12.06 -11.11 -15.36
C CYS A 38 11.24 -10.00 -16.04
N THR A 39 9.91 -10.15 -16.11
CA THR A 39 9.00 -9.02 -16.37
C THR A 39 9.00 -8.06 -15.18
N ASP A 40 8.60 -6.80 -15.36
CA ASP A 40 8.61 -5.80 -14.28
C ASP A 40 7.75 -6.22 -13.09
N ALA A 41 6.51 -6.66 -13.35
CA ALA A 41 5.64 -7.25 -12.32
C ALA A 41 6.24 -8.53 -11.70
N GLY A 42 7.08 -9.26 -12.44
CA GLY A 42 7.82 -10.42 -11.95
C GLY A 42 8.88 -10.07 -10.89
N LEU A 43 9.48 -8.88 -10.94
CA LEU A 43 10.47 -8.44 -9.93
C LEU A 43 9.89 -8.40 -8.51
N ALA A 44 8.60 -8.05 -8.39
CA ALA A 44 7.91 -8.01 -7.10
C ALA A 44 7.87 -9.37 -6.38
N ALA A 45 7.90 -10.50 -7.12
CA ALA A 45 7.95 -11.82 -6.51
C ALA A 45 9.23 -12.05 -5.66
N PHE A 46 10.34 -11.45 -6.08
CA PHE A 46 11.66 -11.58 -5.45
C PHE A 46 11.90 -10.60 -4.30
N ALA A 47 10.99 -9.65 -4.05
CA ALA A 47 11.16 -8.55 -3.08
C ALA A 47 11.65 -9.00 -1.69
N ALA A 48 11.02 -10.03 -1.12
CA ALA A 48 11.36 -10.54 0.22
C ALA A 48 12.65 -11.39 0.26
N ALA A 49 13.11 -11.90 -0.88
CA ALA A 49 14.25 -12.82 -0.96
C ALA A 49 15.54 -12.13 -1.41
N LEU A 50 15.43 -11.14 -2.31
CA LEU A 50 16.55 -10.41 -2.91
C LEU A 50 16.24 -8.90 -3.00
N PRO A 51 15.86 -8.23 -1.89
CA PRO A 51 15.37 -6.84 -1.92
C PRO A 51 16.34 -5.88 -2.62
N ALA A 52 17.61 -5.91 -2.23
CA ALA A 52 18.64 -5.03 -2.80
C ALA A 52 18.92 -5.30 -4.28
N ALA A 53 18.96 -6.58 -4.71
CA ALA A 53 19.22 -6.91 -6.10
C ALA A 53 18.03 -6.56 -7.01
N ALA A 54 16.79 -6.83 -6.57
CA ALA A 54 15.59 -6.40 -7.27
C ALA A 54 15.47 -4.86 -7.31
N ALA A 55 15.85 -4.16 -6.24
CA ALA A 55 15.89 -2.70 -6.22
C ALA A 55 16.97 -2.12 -7.17
N ARG A 56 18.16 -2.73 -7.26
CA ARG A 56 19.17 -2.38 -8.28
C ARG A 56 18.67 -2.62 -9.71
N GLU A 57 18.02 -3.75 -9.95
CA GLU A 57 17.41 -4.09 -11.24
C GLU A 57 16.37 -3.03 -11.65
N LEU A 58 15.44 -2.68 -10.75
CA LEU A 58 14.40 -1.69 -11.02
C LEU A 58 14.96 -0.29 -11.30
N ARG A 59 16.00 0.12 -10.56
CA ARG A 59 16.77 1.35 -10.82
C ARG A 59 17.47 1.32 -12.18
N ARG A 60 17.99 0.17 -12.62
CA ARG A 60 18.59 0.00 -13.97
C ARG A 60 17.54 0.12 -15.09
N ARG A 61 16.33 -0.39 -14.87
CA ARG A 61 15.21 -0.29 -15.83
C ARG A 61 14.60 1.11 -15.92
N THR A 62 14.70 1.91 -14.86
CA THR A 62 14.15 3.27 -14.78
C THR A 62 15.28 4.30 -14.58
N PRO A 63 16.19 4.48 -15.55
CA PRO A 63 17.37 5.35 -15.40
C PRO A 63 17.02 6.84 -15.29
N ARG A 64 15.79 7.22 -15.62
CA ARG A 64 15.23 8.55 -15.41
C ARG A 64 13.74 8.43 -15.06
N VAL A 65 13.32 9.05 -13.98
CA VAL A 65 11.91 9.15 -13.61
C VAL A 65 11.19 10.09 -14.59
N PRO A 66 10.09 9.67 -15.24
CA PRO A 66 9.31 10.53 -16.13
C PRO A 66 8.39 11.47 -15.34
N ALA A 67 7.94 12.56 -15.98
CA ALA A 67 6.75 13.28 -15.53
C ALA A 67 5.49 12.51 -15.96
N MET A 68 4.44 12.52 -15.15
CA MET A 68 3.22 11.77 -15.47
C MET A 68 2.52 12.30 -16.74
N THR A 69 2.00 11.38 -17.56
CA THR A 69 1.05 11.64 -18.64
C THR A 69 -0.13 10.65 -18.57
N PRO A 70 -1.26 10.89 -19.27
CA PRO A 70 -2.38 9.93 -19.30
C PRO A 70 -2.03 8.56 -19.88
N GLU A 71 -1.02 8.48 -20.74
CA GLU A 71 -0.56 7.25 -21.41
C GLU A 71 0.08 6.30 -20.41
N LEU A 72 0.74 6.82 -19.37
CA LEU A 72 1.35 6.02 -18.29
C LEU A 72 0.32 5.33 -17.37
N LEU A 73 -0.99 5.50 -17.61
CA LEU A 73 -2.04 4.65 -17.02
C LEU A 73 -2.37 3.40 -17.87
N LYS A 74 -1.97 3.40 -19.15
CA LYS A 74 -2.14 2.28 -20.10
C LYS A 74 -0.85 1.48 -20.24
N GLU A 75 0.26 2.21 -20.31
CA GLU A 75 1.63 1.70 -20.43
C GLU A 75 2.40 2.08 -19.15
N PRO A 76 2.18 1.34 -18.03
CA PRO A 76 2.79 1.66 -16.75
C PRO A 76 4.32 1.52 -16.79
N THR A 77 5.02 2.44 -16.14
CA THR A 77 6.47 2.30 -15.89
C THR A 77 6.80 1.02 -15.10
N PRO A 78 8.04 0.52 -15.15
CA PRO A 78 8.47 -0.61 -14.33
C PRO A 78 8.15 -0.46 -12.84
N ALA A 79 8.28 0.76 -12.31
CA ALA A 79 7.93 1.10 -10.93
C ALA A 79 6.44 0.95 -10.62
N GLN A 80 5.56 1.43 -11.52
CA GLN A 80 4.12 1.23 -11.42
C GLN A 80 3.74 -0.25 -11.55
N ALA A 81 4.39 -1.01 -12.46
CA ALA A 81 4.14 -2.44 -12.63
C ALA A 81 4.55 -3.26 -11.39
N VAL A 82 5.68 -2.93 -10.76
CA VAL A 82 6.12 -3.52 -9.48
C VAL A 82 5.14 -3.21 -8.33
N LEU A 83 4.59 -1.98 -8.29
CA LEU A 83 3.62 -1.58 -7.25
C LEU A 83 2.18 -2.01 -7.53
N ALA A 84 1.83 -2.38 -8.77
CA ALA A 84 0.55 -2.98 -9.12
C ALA A 84 0.54 -4.51 -8.96
N ALA A 85 1.72 -5.13 -8.93
CA ALA A 85 1.89 -6.54 -8.57
C ALA A 85 1.67 -6.78 -7.07
N ARG A 86 1.74 -8.06 -6.65
CA ARG A 86 1.63 -8.48 -5.24
C ARG A 86 2.56 -7.61 -4.37
N PRO A 87 2.08 -7.04 -3.25
CA PRO A 87 2.78 -5.98 -2.53
C PRO A 87 4.26 -6.28 -2.30
N PRO A 88 5.18 -5.52 -2.93
CA PRO A 88 6.61 -5.71 -2.71
C PRO A 88 6.98 -5.25 -1.29
N GLU A 89 8.02 -5.87 -0.74
CA GLU A 89 8.47 -5.64 0.63
C GLU A 89 9.89 -5.05 0.66
N GLY A 90 10.22 -4.38 1.77
CA GLY A 90 11.54 -3.82 2.02
C GLY A 90 12.01 -2.84 0.93
N GLU A 91 13.29 -2.92 0.58
CA GLU A 91 13.96 -1.95 -0.30
C GLU A 91 13.32 -1.86 -1.70
N LEU A 92 12.71 -2.93 -2.22
CA LEU A 92 12.05 -2.87 -3.54
C LEU A 92 10.81 -1.96 -3.51
N PHE A 93 10.05 -1.93 -2.42
CA PHE A 93 8.92 -1.02 -2.25
C PHE A 93 9.41 0.43 -2.25
N ASP A 94 10.39 0.74 -1.40
CA ASP A 94 10.97 2.09 -1.29
C ASP A 94 11.56 2.55 -2.63
N ALA A 95 12.28 1.68 -3.33
CA ALA A 95 12.86 1.96 -4.64
C ALA A 95 11.78 2.17 -5.72
N ALA A 96 10.70 1.39 -5.73
CA ALA A 96 9.61 1.57 -6.67
C ALA A 96 8.87 2.89 -6.43
N VAL A 97 8.60 3.25 -5.16
CA VAL A 97 7.97 4.53 -4.80
C VAL A 97 8.83 5.72 -5.23
N ALA A 98 10.15 5.64 -5.04
CA ALA A 98 11.09 6.67 -5.49
C ALA A 98 11.26 6.76 -7.02
N LEU A 99 10.79 5.77 -7.77
CA LEU A 99 10.85 5.70 -9.24
C LEU A 99 9.48 5.89 -9.92
N LEU A 100 8.41 6.11 -9.16
CA LEU A 100 7.09 6.46 -9.69
C LEU A 100 7.13 7.79 -10.47
N PRO A 101 6.34 7.94 -11.55
CA PRO A 101 6.21 9.20 -12.28
C PRO A 101 5.99 10.42 -11.38
N GLY A 102 6.78 11.45 -11.62
CA GLY A 102 6.67 12.74 -10.95
C GLY A 102 5.40 13.52 -11.37
N PRO A 103 5.15 14.69 -10.75
CA PRO A 103 4.07 15.57 -11.19
C PRO A 103 4.22 15.93 -12.68
N PRO A 104 3.14 16.33 -13.36
CA PRO A 104 3.20 16.81 -14.75
C PRO A 104 4.16 18.00 -14.88
N ALA A 105 4.81 18.12 -16.02
CA ALA A 105 5.83 19.14 -16.23
C ALA A 105 5.28 20.59 -16.15
N ASP A 106 6.01 21.44 -15.43
CA ASP A 106 5.73 22.88 -15.31
C ASP A 106 5.78 23.61 -16.66
N LEU A 107 5.11 24.77 -16.69
CA LEU A 107 5.08 25.67 -17.84
C LEU A 107 6.50 26.19 -18.13
N ARG A 108 6.99 25.99 -19.35
CA ARG A 108 8.33 26.48 -19.76
C ARG A 108 8.26 27.91 -20.32
N PRO A 109 9.32 28.73 -20.16
CA PRO A 109 9.40 30.01 -20.84
C PRO A 109 9.17 29.90 -22.35
N GLY A 110 8.31 30.75 -22.91
CA GLY A 110 7.94 30.74 -24.33
C GLY A 110 6.90 29.68 -24.74
N GLN A 111 6.43 28.83 -23.83
CA GLN A 111 5.33 27.89 -24.11
C GLN A 111 3.96 28.58 -24.01
N ASP A 112 3.01 28.23 -24.89
CA ASP A 112 1.62 28.67 -24.74
C ASP A 112 1.00 28.10 -23.45
N ALA A 113 0.63 28.99 -22.54
CA ALA A 113 -0.03 28.65 -21.29
C ALA A 113 -1.39 27.97 -21.49
N ARG A 114 -2.10 28.22 -22.60
CA ARG A 114 -3.40 27.58 -22.89
C ARG A 114 -3.23 26.13 -23.32
N ALA A 115 -2.33 25.85 -24.27
CA ALA A 115 -1.96 24.49 -24.67
C ALA A 115 -1.34 23.71 -23.51
N TRP A 116 -0.45 24.34 -22.71
CA TRP A 116 0.09 23.73 -21.49
C TRP A 116 -1.02 23.36 -20.51
N LEU A 117 -1.94 24.27 -20.17
CA LEU A 117 -3.02 24.00 -19.22
C LEU A 117 -3.99 22.91 -19.72
N ALA A 118 -4.19 22.81 -21.03
CA ALA A 118 -4.98 21.75 -21.66
C ALA A 118 -4.32 20.36 -21.52
N ALA A 119 -2.99 20.26 -21.58
CA ALA A 119 -2.24 19.01 -21.37
C ALA A 119 -2.02 18.69 -19.88
N TYR A 120 -1.76 19.70 -19.06
CA TYR A 120 -1.50 19.58 -17.63
C TYR A 120 -2.68 18.99 -16.87
N ARG A 121 -3.93 19.39 -17.19
CA ARG A 121 -5.14 18.92 -16.47
C ARG A 121 -5.37 17.40 -16.59
N PRO A 122 -5.35 16.78 -17.79
CA PRO A 122 -5.36 15.32 -17.92
C PRO A 122 -4.19 14.64 -17.21
N ALA A 123 -2.96 15.15 -17.38
CA ALA A 123 -1.77 14.57 -16.77
C ALA A 123 -1.82 14.60 -15.23
N PHE A 124 -2.26 15.71 -14.63
CA PHE A 124 -2.44 15.85 -13.18
C PHE A 124 -3.54 14.94 -12.66
N THR A 125 -4.61 14.77 -13.42
CA THR A 125 -5.69 13.81 -13.11
C THR A 125 -5.15 12.38 -13.13
N ALA A 126 -4.36 12.02 -14.15
CA ALA A 126 -3.72 10.71 -14.26
C ALA A 126 -2.74 10.45 -13.09
N TRP A 127 -1.98 11.45 -12.68
CA TRP A 127 -1.05 11.36 -11.55
C TRP A 127 -1.75 11.11 -10.22
N ARG A 128 -2.91 11.75 -9.99
CA ARG A 128 -3.76 11.48 -8.83
C ARG A 128 -4.38 10.08 -8.88
N LEU A 129 -4.82 9.62 -10.06
CA LEU A 129 -5.34 8.25 -10.22
C LEU A 129 -4.26 7.20 -9.91
N MET A 130 -3.03 7.39 -10.40
CA MET A 130 -1.88 6.55 -10.06
C MET A 130 -1.66 6.47 -8.54
N TRP A 131 -1.59 7.60 -7.84
CA TRP A 131 -1.40 7.60 -6.39
C TRP A 131 -2.57 6.97 -5.62
N ARG A 132 -3.82 7.22 -6.04
CA ARG A 132 -5.01 6.55 -5.48
C ARG A 132 -4.90 5.03 -5.60
N ASP A 133 -4.46 4.52 -6.75
CA ASP A 133 -4.43 3.08 -7.02
C ASP A 133 -3.23 2.39 -6.35
N VAL A 134 -2.09 3.08 -6.20
CA VAL A 134 -1.00 2.67 -5.28
C VAL A 134 -1.50 2.60 -3.83
N LEU A 135 -2.25 3.60 -3.35
CA LEU A 135 -2.79 3.60 -1.98
C LEU A 135 -3.86 2.51 -1.75
N ARG A 136 -4.55 2.07 -2.80
CA ARG A 136 -5.47 0.92 -2.77
C ARG A 136 -4.74 -0.43 -2.74
N ALA A 137 -3.64 -0.56 -3.47
CA ALA A 137 -2.83 -1.78 -3.48
C ALA A 137 -2.11 -2.03 -2.14
N HIS A 138 -1.73 -0.96 -1.42
CA HIS A 138 -0.88 -1.03 -0.23
C HIS A 138 -1.50 -0.42 1.04
N PRO A 139 -2.67 -0.90 1.53
CA PRO A 139 -3.36 -0.32 2.69
C PRO A 139 -2.51 -0.32 3.96
N ALA A 140 -1.73 -1.36 4.21
CA ALA A 140 -0.82 -1.46 5.36
C ALA A 140 0.47 -0.63 5.23
N ARG A 141 0.62 0.22 4.19
CA ARG A 141 1.84 1.01 3.91
C ARG A 141 1.61 2.51 3.81
N HIS A 142 0.41 3.02 4.11
CA HIS A 142 0.06 4.45 3.99
C HIS A 142 1.05 5.39 4.73
N ALA A 143 1.43 5.06 5.97
CA ALA A 143 2.42 5.83 6.72
C ALA A 143 3.82 5.81 6.05
N ARG A 144 4.24 4.65 5.51
CA ARG A 144 5.52 4.53 4.79
C ARG A 144 5.52 5.37 3.51
N LEU A 145 4.41 5.40 2.78
CA LEU A 145 4.24 6.23 1.58
C LEU A 145 4.31 7.73 1.91
N LEU A 146 3.75 8.18 3.04
CA LEU A 146 3.85 9.56 3.50
C LEU A 146 5.28 9.96 3.90
N ALA A 147 6.06 9.05 4.51
CA ALA A 147 7.46 9.28 4.82
C ALA A 147 8.35 9.29 3.57
N LEU A 148 8.18 8.34 2.65
CA LEU A 148 8.93 8.24 1.39
C LEU A 148 8.70 9.43 0.44
N THR A 149 7.58 10.15 0.60
CA THR A 149 7.24 11.31 -0.23
C THR A 149 7.40 12.65 0.50
N GLU A 150 8.03 12.66 1.67
CA GLU A 150 8.21 13.88 2.47
C GLU A 150 8.92 15.01 1.71
N GLY A 151 8.42 16.25 1.90
CA GLY A 151 8.86 17.43 1.15
C GLY A 151 8.45 17.48 -0.33
N THR A 152 7.88 16.41 -0.89
CA THR A 152 7.47 16.37 -2.31
C THR A 152 6.00 16.75 -2.53
N PRO A 153 5.62 17.21 -3.74
CA PRO A 153 4.21 17.42 -4.11
C PRO A 153 3.33 16.15 -3.97
N ALA A 154 3.92 14.95 -4.03
CA ALA A 154 3.19 13.70 -3.88
C ALA A 154 2.60 13.52 -2.47
N GLN A 155 3.28 14.03 -1.42
CA GLN A 155 2.78 13.91 -0.05
C GLN A 155 1.40 14.56 0.13
N THR A 156 1.15 15.69 -0.54
CA THR A 156 -0.15 16.38 -0.52
C THR A 156 -1.21 15.59 -1.28
N VAL A 157 -0.88 15.01 -2.44
CA VAL A 157 -1.81 14.14 -3.19
C VAL A 157 -2.16 12.89 -2.37
N ILE A 158 -1.19 12.30 -1.68
CA ILE A 158 -1.41 11.15 -0.79
C ILE A 158 -2.33 11.54 0.38
N ARG A 159 -2.04 12.63 1.12
CA ARG A 159 -2.90 13.12 2.22
C ARG A 159 -4.34 13.39 1.73
N ASP A 160 -4.50 14.02 0.57
CA ASP A 160 -5.81 14.30 -0.03
C ASP A 160 -6.60 13.01 -0.36
N HIS A 161 -5.92 11.94 -0.78
CA HIS A 161 -6.56 10.64 -1.06
C HIS A 161 -6.84 9.82 0.21
N LEU A 162 -5.94 9.85 1.20
CA LEU A 162 -6.13 9.21 2.50
C LEU A 162 -7.34 9.82 3.23
N LEU A 163 -7.48 11.14 3.22
CA LEU A 163 -8.60 11.83 3.87
C LEU A 163 -9.89 11.72 3.04
N GLY A 164 -9.82 12.00 1.73
CA GLY A 164 -11.01 12.23 0.89
C GLY A 164 -11.40 11.15 -0.11
N THR A 165 -10.62 10.07 -0.29
CA THR A 165 -10.88 9.06 -1.32
C THR A 165 -10.88 7.63 -0.79
N LEU A 166 -10.14 7.36 0.28
CA LEU A 166 -9.95 6.02 0.87
C LEU A 166 -9.99 5.98 2.42
N PRO A 167 -10.61 6.93 3.17
CA PRO A 167 -10.40 7.07 4.62
C PRO A 167 -10.76 5.85 5.45
N TRP A 168 -11.73 5.05 5.00
CA TRP A 168 -12.13 3.80 5.63
C TRP A 168 -11.01 2.73 5.68
N ALA A 169 -10.04 2.78 4.76
CA ALA A 169 -8.93 1.83 4.67
C ALA A 169 -7.67 2.25 5.45
N VAL A 170 -7.67 3.45 6.04
CA VAL A 170 -6.52 4.05 6.74
C VAL A 170 -6.49 3.59 8.21
N GLU A 171 -5.30 3.42 8.79
CA GLU A 171 -5.16 3.17 10.23
C GLU A 171 -5.77 4.32 11.06
N PRO A 172 -6.43 4.07 12.21
CA PRO A 172 -7.14 5.10 12.98
C PRO A 172 -6.26 6.31 13.33
N GLY A 173 -5.09 6.04 13.93
CA GLY A 173 -4.13 7.08 14.32
C GLY A 173 -3.55 7.86 13.14
N LEU A 174 -3.37 7.22 11.97
CA LEU A 174 -2.88 7.90 10.77
C LEU A 174 -3.98 8.75 10.12
N LEU A 175 -5.23 8.28 10.14
CA LEU A 175 -6.37 9.07 9.68
C LEU A 175 -6.52 10.33 10.55
N ALA A 176 -6.34 10.21 11.87
CA ALA A 176 -6.35 11.33 12.81
C ALA A 176 -5.18 12.31 12.59
N GLU A 177 -3.96 11.82 12.31
CA GLU A 177 -2.81 12.67 11.93
C GLU A 177 -3.12 13.47 10.66
N VAL A 178 -3.51 12.79 9.58
CA VAL A 178 -3.77 13.41 8.27
C VAL A 178 -4.95 14.39 8.34
N ALA A 179 -5.99 14.06 9.11
CA ALA A 179 -7.12 14.94 9.36
C ALA A 179 -6.68 16.24 10.09
N ARG A 180 -5.94 16.12 11.20
CA ARG A 180 -5.48 17.28 11.98
C ARG A 180 -4.50 18.16 11.18
N ALA A 181 -3.57 17.56 10.44
CA ALA A 181 -2.67 18.27 9.54
C ALA A 181 -3.41 19.01 8.41
N ASP A 182 -4.63 18.59 8.04
CA ASP A 182 -5.48 19.38 7.16
C ASP A 182 -6.21 20.51 7.89
N LEU A 183 -6.74 20.28 9.10
CA LEU A 183 -7.34 21.34 9.92
C LEU A 183 -6.36 22.46 10.28
N GLU A 184 -5.07 22.19 10.42
CA GLU A 184 -4.04 23.22 10.63
C GLU A 184 -3.92 24.18 9.44
N ARG A 185 -4.12 23.71 8.20
CA ARG A 185 -4.09 24.54 6.99
C ARG A 185 -5.20 25.59 6.96
N PHE A 186 -6.29 25.38 7.70
CA PHE A 186 -7.37 26.36 7.84
C PHE A 186 -6.90 27.70 8.42
N ALA A 187 -5.88 27.70 9.29
CA ALA A 187 -5.32 28.94 9.85
C ALA A 187 -4.75 29.86 8.75
N GLY A 188 -4.14 29.29 7.70
CA GLY A 188 -3.71 30.05 6.52
C GLY A 188 -4.87 30.65 5.73
N ALA A 189 -6.02 29.98 5.68
CA ALA A 189 -7.24 30.51 5.04
C ALA A 189 -7.91 31.62 5.86
N VAL A 190 -7.84 31.55 7.20
CA VAL A 190 -8.24 32.64 8.10
C VAL A 190 -7.36 33.87 7.89
N LEU A 191 -6.04 33.70 7.85
CA LEU A 191 -5.11 34.80 7.60
C LEU A 191 -5.29 35.40 6.19
N ALA A 192 -5.52 34.58 5.17
CA ALA A 192 -5.82 35.05 3.82
C ALA A 192 -7.10 35.91 3.77
N THR A 193 -8.16 35.52 4.48
CA THR A 193 -9.38 36.36 4.63
C THR A 193 -9.05 37.72 5.25
N ARG A 194 -8.20 37.78 6.30
CA ARG A 194 -7.76 39.05 6.91
C ARG A 194 -6.94 39.90 5.93
N VAL A 195 -5.93 39.31 5.30
CA VAL A 195 -5.04 39.97 4.31
C VAL A 195 -5.86 40.57 3.17
N CYS A 196 -6.77 39.80 2.58
CA CYS A 196 -7.60 40.28 1.47
C CYS A 196 -8.48 41.46 1.86
N ARG A 197 -9.13 41.42 3.02
CA ARG A 197 -9.98 42.52 3.51
C ARG A 197 -9.18 43.79 3.80
N LEU A 198 -7.95 43.68 4.32
CA LEU A 198 -7.07 44.84 4.50
C LEU A 198 -6.66 45.49 3.16
N LEU A 199 -6.33 44.67 2.16
CA LEU A 199 -5.98 45.14 0.81
C LEU A 199 -7.18 45.73 0.06
N GLU A 200 -8.38 45.16 0.20
CA GLU A 200 -9.62 45.74 -0.33
C GLU A 200 -10.02 47.04 0.38
N GLY A 201 -9.67 47.18 1.67
CA GLY A 201 -9.74 48.44 2.42
C GLY A 201 -8.70 49.49 2.02
N GLY A 202 -7.91 49.25 0.96
CA GLY A 202 -6.97 50.23 0.39
C GLY A 202 -5.59 50.29 1.05
N ARG A 203 -5.26 49.39 1.99
CA ARG A 203 -3.93 49.30 2.60
C ARG A 203 -2.88 48.88 1.57
N ALA A 204 -1.66 49.42 1.67
CA ALA A 204 -0.56 49.02 0.79
C ALA A 204 -0.05 47.61 1.15
N ARG A 205 0.41 46.84 0.15
CA ARG A 205 0.88 45.45 0.35
C ARG A 205 1.98 45.34 1.40
N ASP A 206 2.94 46.25 1.38
CA ASP A 206 4.09 46.23 2.29
C ASP A 206 3.68 46.53 3.74
N GLU A 207 2.67 47.37 3.96
CA GLU A 207 2.08 47.60 5.28
C GLU A 207 1.35 46.35 5.79
N VAL A 208 0.56 45.69 4.93
CA VAL A 208 -0.17 44.48 5.30
C VAL A 208 0.81 43.34 5.57
N TRP A 209 1.89 43.22 4.77
CA TRP A 209 2.98 42.27 5.04
C TRP A 209 3.61 42.51 6.40
N ALA A 210 3.98 43.76 6.72
CA ALA A 210 4.56 44.11 8.02
C ALA A 210 3.60 43.83 9.20
N GLU A 211 2.30 44.06 9.01
CA GLU A 211 1.26 43.80 10.01
C GLU A 211 1.03 42.29 10.28
N VAL A 212 1.10 41.44 9.23
CA VAL A 212 0.82 40.00 9.35
C VAL A 212 2.05 39.11 9.48
N ALA A 213 3.27 39.63 9.25
CA ALA A 213 4.50 38.84 9.28
C ALA A 213 4.68 37.95 10.54
N PRO A 214 4.36 38.41 11.78
CA PRO A 214 4.45 37.55 12.96
C PRO A 214 3.45 36.37 12.94
N GLU A 215 2.22 36.61 12.46
CA GLU A 215 1.17 35.59 12.34
C GLU A 215 1.52 34.59 11.23
N LEU A 216 2.00 35.08 10.09
CA LEU A 216 2.50 34.27 8.97
C LEU A 216 3.71 33.40 9.35
N ALA A 217 4.64 33.94 10.16
CA ALA A 217 5.79 33.20 10.67
C ALA A 217 5.40 32.11 11.68
N ALA A 218 4.29 32.28 12.42
CA ALA A 218 3.74 31.29 13.34
C ALA A 218 2.95 30.17 12.64
N LEU A 219 2.48 30.38 11.40
CA LEU A 219 1.77 29.33 10.65
C LEU A 219 2.68 28.14 10.30
N PRO A 220 2.16 26.89 10.31
CA PRO A 220 2.84 25.74 9.73
C PRO A 220 3.18 25.97 8.25
N GLN A 221 4.31 25.42 7.77
CA GLN A 221 4.80 25.68 6.41
C GLN A 221 3.76 25.38 5.32
N ALA A 222 2.93 24.34 5.49
CA ALA A 222 1.88 23.97 4.55
C ALA A 222 0.67 24.94 4.51
N ALA A 223 0.57 25.91 5.44
CA ALA A 223 -0.51 26.88 5.52
C ALA A 223 -0.14 28.27 4.94
N ARG A 224 1.16 28.58 4.82
CA ARG A 224 1.69 29.90 4.39
C ARG A 224 1.44 30.28 2.91
N PRO A 225 1.48 29.36 1.92
CA PRO A 225 1.41 29.74 0.50
C PRO A 225 0.13 30.47 0.10
N LEU A 226 -0.99 30.25 0.81
CA LEU A 226 -2.26 30.90 0.51
C LEU A 226 -2.24 32.41 0.84
N PRO A 227 -1.99 32.87 2.09
CA PRO A 227 -1.86 34.29 2.39
C PRO A 227 -0.69 34.95 1.65
N GLU A 228 0.45 34.27 1.49
CA GLU A 228 1.60 34.76 0.70
C GLU A 228 1.21 35.13 -0.73
N SER A 229 0.35 34.32 -1.38
CA SER A 229 -0.06 34.53 -2.78
C SER A 229 -0.77 35.85 -3.07
N TYR A 230 -1.35 36.53 -2.08
CA TYR A 230 -1.99 37.85 -2.23
C TYR A 230 -1.04 39.03 -1.95
N LEU A 231 0.02 38.79 -1.18
CA LEU A 231 0.97 39.80 -0.74
C LEU A 231 2.11 40.03 -1.74
N VAL A 232 2.47 39.04 -2.56
CA VAL A 232 3.54 39.18 -3.56
C VAL A 232 3.15 40.14 -4.71
N PRO A 233 4.11 40.91 -5.27
CA PRO A 233 3.88 41.68 -6.49
C PRO A 233 3.43 40.80 -7.66
N GLY A 234 2.35 41.19 -8.34
CA GLY A 234 1.74 40.36 -9.39
C GLY A 234 0.97 39.12 -8.89
N GLY A 235 0.76 39.00 -7.57
CA GLY A 235 0.03 37.91 -6.95
C GLY A 235 -1.49 37.92 -7.21
N ALA A 236 -2.20 37.02 -6.51
CA ALA A 236 -3.63 36.83 -6.61
C ALA A 236 -4.42 38.11 -6.27
N HIS A 237 -5.56 38.32 -6.94
CA HIS A 237 -6.42 39.47 -6.70
C HIS A 237 -7.13 39.36 -5.34
N PRO A 238 -7.10 40.39 -4.46
CA PRO A 238 -7.64 40.32 -3.10
C PRO A 238 -9.09 39.81 -3.00
N SER A 239 -9.98 40.25 -3.90
CA SER A 239 -11.38 39.81 -3.93
C SER A 239 -11.59 38.31 -4.17
N GLY A 240 -10.57 37.61 -4.66
CA GLY A 240 -10.55 36.14 -4.74
C GLY A 240 -10.25 35.44 -3.42
N GLY A 241 -9.94 36.17 -2.35
CA GLY A 241 -9.64 35.64 -1.02
C GLY A 241 -10.44 36.26 0.13
N HIS A 242 -11.34 37.22 -0.14
CA HIS A 242 -12.20 37.86 0.87
C HIS A 242 -12.87 36.84 1.81
N ASN A 243 -13.45 35.77 1.26
CA ASN A 243 -14.08 34.67 2.01
C ASN A 243 -13.23 33.38 2.04
N ALA A 244 -11.90 33.46 1.91
CA ALA A 244 -10.98 32.32 1.83
C ALA A 244 -11.20 31.23 2.91
N ALA A 245 -11.52 31.61 4.14
CA ALA A 245 -11.84 30.67 5.21
C ALA A 245 -13.08 29.80 4.91
N VAL A 246 -14.17 30.42 4.42
CA VAL A 246 -15.42 29.72 4.07
C VAL A 246 -15.24 28.90 2.79
N ASP A 247 -14.50 29.44 1.83
CA ASP A 247 -14.07 28.75 0.62
C ASP A 247 -13.25 27.49 0.92
N TRP A 248 -12.37 27.55 1.94
CA TRP A 248 -11.59 26.41 2.42
C TRP A 248 -12.49 25.34 3.04
N ILE A 249 -13.37 25.72 3.98
CA ILE A 249 -14.31 24.78 4.64
C ILE A 249 -15.29 24.17 3.64
N THR A 250 -15.79 24.96 2.68
CA THR A 250 -16.67 24.47 1.61
C THR A 250 -15.97 23.44 0.73
N ARG A 251 -14.75 23.73 0.26
CA ARG A 251 -13.95 22.77 -0.51
C ARG A 251 -13.61 21.52 0.30
N ALA A 252 -13.25 21.69 1.58
CA ALA A 252 -12.92 20.59 2.48
C ALA A 252 -14.11 19.63 2.67
N ALA A 253 -15.29 20.14 3.05
CA ALA A 253 -16.50 19.34 3.27
C ALA A 253 -16.96 18.56 2.02
N ASN A 254 -16.83 19.15 0.83
CA ASN A 254 -17.24 18.49 -0.43
C ASN A 254 -16.21 17.51 -0.99
N THR A 255 -14.96 17.52 -0.50
CA THR A 255 -13.88 16.68 -1.03
C THR A 255 -13.22 15.88 0.09
N ARG A 256 -12.20 16.44 0.74
CA ARG A 256 -11.35 15.73 1.72
C ARG A 256 -12.13 15.20 2.92
N TRP A 257 -13.14 15.92 3.40
CA TRP A 257 -13.86 15.56 4.63
C TRP A 257 -15.19 14.84 4.42
N ARG A 258 -15.67 14.73 3.18
CA ARG A 258 -17.03 14.23 2.87
C ARG A 258 -17.37 12.94 3.61
N HIS A 259 -16.51 11.93 3.50
CA HIS A 259 -16.76 10.61 4.07
C HIS A 259 -16.54 10.54 5.59
N LEU A 260 -15.73 11.42 6.20
CA LEU A 260 -15.61 11.50 7.66
C LEU A 260 -16.85 12.18 8.26
N LEU A 261 -17.38 13.20 7.59
CA LEU A 261 -18.59 13.91 8.00
C LEU A 261 -19.85 13.08 7.75
N HIS A 262 -19.83 12.18 6.76
CA HIS A 262 -20.94 11.28 6.42
C HIS A 262 -20.45 9.82 6.22
N PRO A 263 -20.06 9.09 7.30
CA PRO A 263 -19.49 7.73 7.18
C PRO A 263 -20.41 6.72 6.48
N GLY A 264 -21.73 6.86 6.63
CA GLY A 264 -22.73 6.04 5.94
C GLY A 264 -22.88 6.30 4.44
N GLU A 265 -22.16 7.28 3.85
CA GLU A 265 -22.02 7.40 2.40
C GLU A 265 -20.89 6.52 1.84
N ALA A 266 -20.06 5.91 2.69
CA ALA A 266 -19.03 4.96 2.27
C ALA A 266 -19.62 3.54 2.23
N ALA A 267 -19.67 2.94 1.04
CA ALA A 267 -20.02 1.53 0.84
C ALA A 267 -18.83 0.61 1.16
N ALA A 268 -18.22 0.79 2.34
CA ALA A 268 -17.00 0.10 2.76
C ALA A 268 -16.92 -0.02 4.29
N GLU A 269 -16.27 -1.08 4.75
CA GLU A 269 -15.95 -1.29 6.17
C GLU A 269 -14.87 -0.30 6.63
N TRP A 270 -15.07 0.30 7.80
CA TRP A 270 -14.15 1.29 8.38
C TRP A 270 -13.20 0.64 9.38
N ARG A 271 -11.89 0.80 9.15
CA ARG A 271 -10.84 0.41 10.09
C ARG A 271 -10.74 1.35 11.31
N CYS A 272 -11.25 2.57 11.17
CA CYS A 272 -11.31 3.58 12.23
C CYS A 272 -12.61 3.43 13.04
N PRO A 273 -12.55 3.28 14.38
CA PRO A 273 -13.74 3.19 15.23
C PRO A 273 -14.69 4.37 15.08
N ALA A 274 -16.00 4.11 15.16
CA ALA A 274 -17.04 5.14 15.00
C ALA A 274 -16.89 6.33 15.98
N ALA A 275 -16.38 6.08 17.19
CA ALA A 275 -16.10 7.13 18.17
C ALA A 275 -14.95 8.07 17.76
N GLU A 276 -13.88 7.55 17.13
CA GLU A 276 -12.78 8.37 16.61
C GLU A 276 -13.22 9.20 15.40
N LEU A 277 -14.03 8.61 14.50
CA LEU A 277 -14.64 9.34 13.38
C LEU A 277 -15.54 10.49 13.86
N ALA A 278 -16.34 10.26 14.90
CA ALA A 278 -17.16 11.31 15.52
C ALA A 278 -16.30 12.42 16.15
N ALA A 279 -15.20 12.09 16.81
CA ALA A 279 -14.26 13.07 17.37
C ALA A 279 -13.63 13.96 16.27
N LEU A 280 -13.14 13.36 15.18
CA LEU A 280 -12.58 14.11 14.03
C LEU A 280 -13.64 14.98 13.34
N ALA A 281 -14.87 14.50 13.22
CA ALA A 281 -15.98 15.29 12.68
C ALA A 281 -16.33 16.49 13.57
N ALA A 282 -16.20 16.35 14.90
CA ALA A 282 -16.36 17.46 15.85
C ALA A 282 -15.20 18.48 15.78
N GLU A 283 -13.95 18.03 15.60
CA GLU A 283 -12.81 18.93 15.34
C GLU A 283 -13.03 19.76 14.07
N PHE A 284 -13.53 19.16 12.99
CA PHE A 284 -13.93 19.88 11.78
C PHE A 284 -15.07 20.88 12.05
N ALA A 285 -16.11 20.47 12.78
CA ALA A 285 -17.24 21.33 13.11
C ALA A 285 -16.83 22.60 13.87
N GLN A 286 -15.79 22.53 14.72
CA GLN A 286 -15.24 23.71 15.38
C GLN A 286 -14.55 24.68 14.39
N ARG A 287 -13.86 24.19 13.36
CA ARG A 287 -13.27 25.05 12.30
C ARG A 287 -14.34 25.62 11.37
N ALA A 288 -15.38 24.84 11.07
CA ALA A 288 -16.55 25.33 10.34
C ALA A 288 -17.27 26.46 11.10
N ARG A 289 -17.42 26.35 12.42
CA ARG A 289 -17.95 27.43 13.28
C ARG A 289 -17.11 28.70 13.20
N GLN A 290 -15.78 28.58 13.20
CA GLN A 290 -14.88 29.72 13.02
C GLN A 290 -15.01 30.36 11.62
N ALA A 291 -15.18 29.56 10.56
CA ALA A 291 -15.42 30.08 9.21
C ALA A 291 -16.77 30.82 9.10
N LEU A 292 -17.83 30.32 9.72
CA LEU A 292 -19.14 30.98 9.76
C LEU A 292 -19.07 32.36 10.44
N GLY A 293 -18.29 32.49 11.52
CA GLY A 293 -18.07 33.77 12.20
C GLY A 293 -17.29 34.80 11.36
N LEU A 294 -16.47 34.35 10.40
CA LEU A 294 -15.70 35.20 9.49
C LEU A 294 -16.43 35.51 8.18
N TRP A 295 -17.58 34.88 7.92
CA TRP A 295 -18.27 34.94 6.64
C TRP A 295 -18.94 36.29 6.40
N ASP A 296 -18.69 36.86 5.21
CA ASP A 296 -19.36 38.08 4.74
C ASP A 296 -20.16 37.75 3.45
N PRO A 297 -21.51 37.73 3.52
CA PRO A 297 -22.37 37.39 2.40
C PRO A 297 -22.55 38.58 1.45
N ALA A 298 -21.67 38.71 0.46
CA ALA A 298 -21.80 39.72 -0.60
C ALA A 298 -23.22 39.74 -1.24
N GLU A 299 -23.95 40.84 -1.01
CA GLU A 299 -25.39 40.99 -1.27
C GLU A 299 -25.80 40.62 -2.70
N ALA A 300 -24.93 40.89 -3.68
CA ALA A 300 -25.15 40.62 -5.10
C ALA A 300 -25.20 39.11 -5.48
N ARG A 301 -25.00 38.17 -4.54
CA ARG A 301 -25.03 36.72 -4.79
C ARG A 301 -25.88 35.93 -3.78
N PRO A 302 -27.23 36.06 -3.81
CA PRO A 302 -28.15 35.35 -2.90
C PRO A 302 -28.36 33.85 -3.24
N ARG A 303 -28.04 33.42 -4.46
CA ARG A 303 -28.22 32.01 -4.87
C ARG A 303 -27.24 31.10 -4.12
N ARG A 304 -27.76 29.96 -3.63
CA ARG A 304 -27.00 28.93 -2.92
C ARG A 304 -27.15 27.58 -3.63
N ARG A 305 -26.02 26.93 -3.87
CA ARG A 305 -25.92 25.55 -4.37
C ARG A 305 -25.79 24.56 -3.21
N ALA A 306 -26.11 23.29 -3.45
CA ALA A 306 -25.98 22.25 -2.44
C ALA A 306 -24.54 22.12 -1.87
N ASP A 307 -23.53 22.16 -2.74
CA ASP A 307 -22.11 22.13 -2.33
C ASP A 307 -21.75 23.27 -1.37
N GLN A 308 -22.27 24.48 -1.60
CA GLN A 308 -22.08 25.65 -0.73
C GLN A 308 -22.76 25.52 0.66
N LEU A 309 -23.65 24.54 0.85
CA LEU A 309 -24.46 24.38 2.07
C LEU A 309 -24.09 23.15 2.92
N ARG A 310 -23.58 22.07 2.30
CA ARG A 310 -23.26 20.79 2.99
C ARG A 310 -22.37 20.98 4.23
N TRP A 311 -21.42 21.91 4.21
CA TRP A 311 -20.52 22.18 5.34
C TRP A 311 -21.26 22.71 6.58
N VAL A 312 -22.34 23.48 6.40
CA VAL A 312 -23.16 24.02 7.50
C VAL A 312 -23.96 22.90 8.16
N ARG A 313 -24.54 22.00 7.35
CA ARG A 313 -25.24 20.79 7.83
C ARG A 313 -24.30 19.88 8.61
N ALA A 314 -23.08 19.67 8.10
CA ALA A 314 -22.08 18.86 8.78
C ALA A 314 -21.60 19.50 10.09
N MET A 315 -21.39 20.82 10.11
CA MET A 315 -21.09 21.58 11.34
C MET A 315 -22.18 21.38 12.41
N LEU A 316 -23.45 21.60 12.07
CA LEU A 316 -24.55 21.47 13.04
C LEU A 316 -24.74 20.04 13.55
N ARG A 317 -24.50 19.02 12.70
CA ARG A 317 -24.60 17.60 13.09
C ARG A 317 -23.51 17.16 14.07
N HIS A 318 -22.32 17.74 13.98
CA HIS A 318 -21.12 17.25 14.68
C HIS A 318 -20.55 18.25 15.71
N LEU A 319 -21.16 19.42 15.89
CA LEU A 319 -20.86 20.29 17.03
C LEU A 319 -21.15 19.54 18.35
N PRO A 320 -20.24 19.55 19.33
CA PRO A 320 -20.49 18.92 20.62
C PRO A 320 -21.50 19.74 21.44
N GLY A 321 -22.66 19.15 21.70
CA GLY A 321 -23.76 19.81 22.42
C GLY A 321 -24.63 20.71 21.52
N ALA A 322 -25.61 21.39 22.12
CA ALA A 322 -26.54 22.24 21.38
C ALA A 322 -25.83 23.46 20.77
N PRO A 323 -26.20 23.90 19.55
CA PRO A 323 -25.66 25.12 18.93
C PRO A 323 -25.79 26.36 19.83
N THR A 324 -24.78 27.23 19.79
CA THR A 324 -24.76 28.49 20.57
C THR A 324 -25.60 29.58 19.89
N ALA A 325 -25.76 30.74 20.54
CA ALA A 325 -26.52 31.86 19.98
C ALA A 325 -25.87 32.42 18.69
N GLU A 326 -24.54 32.54 18.68
CA GLU A 326 -23.76 33.05 17.57
C GLU A 326 -23.79 32.09 16.36
N VAL A 327 -23.84 30.77 16.62
CA VAL A 327 -24.05 29.76 15.57
C VAL A 327 -25.44 29.89 14.98
N ARG A 328 -26.49 30.04 15.81
CA ARG A 328 -27.86 30.27 15.32
C ARG A 328 -27.97 31.55 14.51
N GLU A 329 -27.33 32.64 14.94
CA GLU A 329 -27.34 33.93 14.23
C GLU A 329 -26.58 33.85 12.90
N GLY A 330 -25.39 33.24 12.89
CA GLY A 330 -24.63 33.03 11.65
C GLY A 330 -25.38 32.17 10.64
N VAL A 331 -26.07 31.11 11.10
CA VAL A 331 -26.95 30.30 10.26
C VAL A 331 -28.18 31.11 9.82
N ALA A 332 -28.79 31.93 10.68
CA ALA A 332 -29.90 32.80 10.30
C ALA A 332 -29.50 33.81 9.22
N ARG A 333 -28.32 34.44 9.33
CA ARG A 333 -27.73 35.30 8.29
C ARG A 333 -27.42 34.54 6.99
N LEU A 334 -27.19 33.22 7.07
CA LEU A 334 -26.98 32.36 5.89
C LEU A 334 -28.28 31.95 5.20
N LEU A 335 -29.35 31.75 5.95
CA LEU A 335 -30.70 31.48 5.44
C LEU A 335 -31.39 32.75 4.92
N ALA A 336 -31.12 33.91 5.53
CA ALA A 336 -31.65 35.21 5.11
C ALA A 336 -31.18 35.57 3.69
N GLY A 337 -32.09 35.43 2.72
CA GLY A 337 -31.80 35.65 1.30
C GLY A 337 -31.22 34.44 0.55
N ALA A 338 -31.13 33.25 1.17
CA ALA A 338 -30.75 32.04 0.47
C ALA A 338 -31.83 31.60 -0.52
N SER A 339 -31.54 31.74 -1.82
CA SER A 339 -32.36 31.16 -2.89
C SER A 339 -31.72 29.85 -3.36
N PRO A 340 -32.36 28.67 -3.14
CA PRO A 340 -31.84 27.40 -3.65
C PRO A 340 -31.91 27.39 -5.19
N VAL A 341 -30.89 26.82 -5.84
CA VAL A 341 -30.88 26.69 -7.32
C VAL A 341 -31.46 25.36 -7.82
N ASP A 342 -31.65 24.40 -6.91
CA ASP A 342 -32.08 23.03 -7.16
C ASP A 342 -32.76 22.44 -5.90
N ALA A 343 -33.31 21.23 -6.02
CA ALA A 343 -34.00 20.56 -4.91
C ALA A 343 -33.06 20.12 -3.78
N GLU A 344 -31.83 19.69 -4.08
CA GLU A 344 -30.85 19.28 -3.05
C GLU A 344 -30.50 20.48 -2.14
N ALA A 345 -30.32 21.67 -2.73
CA ALA A 345 -30.11 22.90 -1.98
C ALA A 345 -31.31 23.24 -1.07
N ALA A 346 -32.55 23.03 -1.54
CA ALA A 346 -33.75 23.27 -0.73
C ALA A 346 -33.86 22.29 0.46
N GLU A 347 -33.62 21.00 0.24
CA GLU A 347 -33.59 19.98 1.29
C GLU A 347 -32.48 20.25 2.32
N LEU A 348 -31.30 20.68 1.87
CA LEU A 348 -30.19 21.03 2.75
C LEU A 348 -30.52 22.24 3.64
N LEU A 349 -31.17 23.29 3.11
CA LEU A 349 -31.62 24.45 3.90
C LEU A 349 -32.62 24.03 4.99
N ALA A 350 -33.59 23.16 4.66
CA ALA A 350 -34.56 22.64 5.62
C ALA A 350 -33.89 21.74 6.69
N ALA A 351 -32.96 20.87 6.28
CA ALA A 351 -32.20 20.04 7.20
C ALA A 351 -31.35 20.87 8.16
N ILE A 352 -30.69 21.94 7.67
CA ILE A 352 -29.91 22.90 8.47
C ILE A 352 -30.77 23.57 9.55
N ALA A 353 -32.00 23.98 9.22
CA ALA A 353 -32.91 24.60 10.19
C ALA A 353 -33.34 23.63 11.31
N CYS A 354 -33.44 22.33 11.01
CA CYS A 354 -33.86 21.30 11.96
C CYS A 354 -32.71 20.81 12.89
N LEU A 355 -31.47 20.75 12.40
CA LEU A 355 -30.40 19.88 12.93
C LEU A 355 -29.68 20.27 14.23
N ALA A 356 -30.32 20.98 15.15
CA ALA A 356 -29.72 21.22 16.48
C ALA A 356 -29.76 19.93 17.39
N ALA A 357 -28.95 18.86 17.12
CA ALA A 357 -29.05 17.42 17.60
C ALA A 357 -27.72 16.59 17.93
N ASN A 358 -27.71 15.21 18.03
CA ASN A 358 -26.63 14.32 18.64
C ASN A 358 -26.42 12.83 18.08
N PRO A 359 -25.39 11.99 18.50
CA PRO A 359 -24.97 10.64 17.96
C PRO A 359 -24.70 9.43 18.98
N GLY A 360 -24.18 8.22 18.55
CA GLY A 360 -23.73 7.07 19.44
C GLY A 360 -23.06 5.77 18.78
N PRO A 361 -22.46 4.77 19.54
CA PRO A 361 -21.61 3.61 19.04
C PRO A 361 -21.75 2.17 19.70
N ASP A 362 -21.05 1.09 19.19
CA ASP A 362 -20.86 -0.34 19.72
C ASP A 362 -19.79 -1.15 18.86
N ALA A 363 -19.36 -2.45 18.96
CA ALA A 363 -19.06 -3.51 20.00
C ALA A 363 -18.45 -4.86 19.36
N GLY A 364 -17.82 -5.84 20.08
CA GLY A 364 -17.52 -7.23 19.54
C GLY A 364 -16.41 -8.21 20.13
N ASP A 365 -16.40 -9.48 19.64
CA ASP A 365 -15.38 -10.62 19.56
C ASP A 365 -14.89 -11.56 20.75
N ALA A 366 -14.55 -12.86 20.46
CA ALA A 366 -13.61 -13.82 21.16
C ALA A 366 -13.60 -15.33 20.65
N ALA A 367 -12.43 -16.04 20.52
CA ALA A 367 -12.32 -17.53 20.28
C ALA A 367 -10.90 -18.21 20.45
N THR A 368 -10.76 -19.53 20.77
CA THR A 368 -9.48 -20.36 20.74
C THR A 368 -9.68 -21.92 20.85
N ALA A 369 -8.80 -22.81 20.28
CA ALA A 369 -8.69 -24.28 20.56
C ALA A 369 -7.41 -25.00 19.99
N ALA A 370 -6.94 -26.16 20.54
CA ALA A 370 -5.88 -27.08 19.97
C ALA A 370 -5.70 -28.46 20.72
N THR A 371 -5.17 -29.54 20.08
CA THR A 371 -4.79 -30.88 20.68
C THR A 371 -3.77 -31.72 19.82
N ALA A 372 -3.16 -32.81 20.38
CA ALA A 372 -2.30 -33.82 19.70
C ALA A 372 -2.26 -35.22 20.43
N GLU A 373 -1.72 -36.30 19.81
CA GLU A 373 -1.70 -37.71 20.36
C GLU A 373 -0.83 -38.73 19.51
N GLY A 374 -0.23 -39.80 20.08
CA GLY A 374 0.14 -41.09 19.40
C GLY A 374 1.58 -41.68 19.60
N ASP A 375 1.78 -43.02 19.60
CA ASP A 375 3.12 -43.70 19.77
C ASP A 375 3.40 -45.10 19.11
N GLU A 376 2.44 -46.05 18.98
CA GLU A 376 2.72 -47.51 18.81
C GLU A 376 3.76 -48.01 17.74
N ALA A 377 3.59 -47.90 16.42
CA ALA A 377 3.05 -46.79 15.66
C ALA A 377 3.92 -45.53 15.77
N ARG A 378 5.24 -45.65 15.96
CA ARG A 378 6.16 -44.51 15.99
C ARG A 378 6.45 -43.95 14.59
N GLU A 379 6.73 -44.80 13.60
CA GLU A 379 6.75 -44.34 12.19
C GLU A 379 5.37 -43.78 11.77
N ARG A 380 4.27 -44.41 12.21
CA ARG A 380 2.90 -43.95 11.93
C ARG A 380 2.52 -42.68 12.72
N ALA A 381 3.07 -42.46 13.90
CA ALA A 381 2.86 -41.27 14.72
C ALA A 381 3.75 -40.13 14.23
N LEU A 382 4.98 -40.40 13.76
CA LEU A 382 5.81 -39.40 13.08
C LEU A 382 5.12 -38.87 11.82
N THR A 383 4.60 -39.76 10.96
CA THR A 383 3.84 -39.33 9.78
C THR A 383 2.51 -38.68 10.17
N ALA A 384 1.76 -39.21 11.14
CA ALA A 384 0.49 -38.61 11.58
C ALA A 384 0.64 -37.32 12.40
N HIS A 385 1.76 -37.11 13.09
CA HIS A 385 2.11 -35.87 13.82
C HIS A 385 2.54 -34.80 12.82
N ALA A 386 3.37 -35.15 11.83
CA ALA A 386 3.68 -34.28 10.70
C ALA A 386 2.43 -33.88 9.90
N ALA A 387 1.53 -34.83 9.59
CA ALA A 387 0.26 -34.56 8.91
C ALA A 387 -0.73 -33.73 9.77
N ARG A 388 -0.60 -33.76 11.10
CA ARG A 388 -1.34 -32.87 12.03
C ARG A 388 -0.61 -31.54 12.32
N GLY A 389 0.46 -31.23 11.60
CA GLY A 389 1.23 -29.98 11.76
C GLY A 389 2.05 -29.87 13.05
N GLY A 390 2.21 -30.98 13.77
CA GLY A 390 2.82 -31.05 15.10
C GLY A 390 4.25 -30.51 15.19
N ASP A 391 4.67 -30.20 16.41
CA ASP A 391 5.94 -29.51 16.70
C ASP A 391 7.19 -30.40 16.60
N ALA A 392 8.35 -29.74 16.52
CA ALA A 392 9.65 -30.39 16.37
C ALA A 392 10.11 -31.16 17.62
N ALA A 393 9.67 -30.78 18.83
CA ALA A 393 10.08 -31.48 20.06
C ALA A 393 9.33 -32.81 20.20
N GLY A 394 8.02 -32.84 19.91
CA GLY A 394 7.23 -34.07 19.81
C GLY A 394 7.76 -35.01 18.71
N PHE A 395 8.09 -34.47 17.53
CA PHE A 395 8.65 -35.27 16.45
C PHE A 395 10.04 -35.82 16.79
N ALA A 396 10.95 -35.00 17.34
CA ALA A 396 12.27 -35.45 17.78
C ALA A 396 12.18 -36.48 18.92
N GLY A 397 11.21 -36.35 19.83
CA GLY A 397 10.93 -37.35 20.87
C GLY A 397 10.49 -38.70 20.29
N LEU A 398 9.53 -38.68 19.37
CA LEU A 398 9.06 -39.87 18.66
C LEU A 398 10.17 -40.52 17.81
N LEU A 399 11.04 -39.72 17.19
CA LEU A 399 12.16 -40.20 16.37
C LEU A 399 13.31 -40.76 17.22
N ALA A 400 13.64 -40.11 18.34
CA ALA A 400 14.66 -40.60 19.28
C ALA A 400 14.23 -41.89 20.00
N ALA A 401 12.93 -42.13 20.14
CA ALA A 401 12.37 -43.40 20.59
C ALA A 401 12.24 -44.46 19.48
N HIS A 402 12.72 -44.18 18.25
CA HIS A 402 12.86 -45.17 17.18
C HIS A 402 14.23 -45.87 17.24
N SER A 403 14.28 -47.18 16.96
CA SER A 403 15.49 -48.00 17.13
C SER A 403 16.63 -47.69 16.15
N ALA A 404 16.31 -47.17 14.96
CA ALA A 404 17.27 -46.77 13.93
C ALA A 404 16.85 -45.41 13.32
N PRO A 405 17.12 -44.28 13.99
CA PRO A 405 16.52 -42.99 13.62
C PRO A 405 17.00 -42.47 12.26
N ALA A 406 18.31 -42.50 11.97
CA ALA A 406 18.87 -41.96 10.73
C ALA A 406 18.39 -42.71 9.46
N GLU A 407 18.37 -44.04 9.54
CA GLU A 407 17.93 -44.90 8.43
C GLU A 407 16.43 -44.82 8.21
N ALA A 408 15.64 -44.79 9.30
CA ALA A 408 14.20 -44.56 9.21
C ALA A 408 13.87 -43.19 8.61
N LEU A 409 14.57 -42.12 9.02
CA LEU A 409 14.38 -40.77 8.49
C LEU A 409 14.64 -40.70 6.97
N LEU A 410 15.71 -41.34 6.50
CA LEU A 410 16.03 -41.45 5.07
C LEU A 410 15.01 -42.32 4.31
N ARG A 411 14.61 -43.46 4.86
CA ARG A 411 13.61 -44.37 4.28
C ARG A 411 12.24 -43.70 4.15
N LEU A 412 11.72 -43.16 5.24
CA LEU A 412 10.43 -42.46 5.31
C LEU A 412 10.38 -41.25 4.38
N THR A 413 11.51 -40.53 4.21
CA THR A 413 11.61 -39.42 3.27
C THR A 413 11.60 -39.86 1.80
N ARG A 414 12.18 -41.03 1.47
CA ARG A 414 12.09 -41.62 0.12
C ARG A 414 10.71 -42.21 -0.18
N GLU A 415 10.08 -42.82 0.81
CA GLU A 415 8.74 -43.43 0.72
C GLU A 415 7.59 -42.41 0.95
N LEU A 416 7.92 -41.12 1.10
CA LEU A 416 6.99 -40.09 1.58
C LEU A 416 5.72 -39.94 0.73
N GLN A 417 5.88 -40.07 -0.59
CA GLN A 417 4.77 -40.04 -1.56
C GLN A 417 3.75 -41.16 -1.33
N VAL A 418 4.23 -42.35 -0.94
CA VAL A 418 3.38 -43.53 -0.67
C VAL A 418 2.77 -43.45 0.73
N ARG A 419 3.48 -42.87 1.71
CA ARG A 419 3.09 -42.87 3.13
C ARG A 419 2.25 -41.67 3.60
N LEU A 420 2.26 -40.52 2.91
CA LEU A 420 1.54 -39.30 3.33
C LEU A 420 0.37 -38.87 2.43
N GLY A 421 0.03 -39.60 1.36
CA GLY A 421 -1.14 -39.32 0.52
C GLY A 421 -1.04 -38.08 -0.40
N GLY A 422 -0.28 -37.06 -0.01
CA GLY A 422 0.36 -36.14 -0.94
C GLY A 422 -0.14 -34.70 -1.02
N GLY A 423 -0.76 -34.16 0.03
CA GLY A 423 -0.95 -32.72 0.15
C GLY A 423 0.37 -31.94 0.28
N ALA A 424 0.30 -30.63 0.00
CA ALA A 424 1.48 -29.77 -0.02
C ALA A 424 1.90 -29.27 1.39
N GLU A 425 0.99 -29.32 2.35
CA GLU A 425 1.24 -28.87 3.73
C GLU A 425 1.92 -29.96 4.55
N GLU A 426 1.53 -31.21 4.35
CA GLU A 426 2.13 -32.41 4.93
C GLU A 426 3.56 -32.63 4.41
N ARG A 427 3.82 -32.36 3.12
CA ARG A 427 5.19 -32.27 2.59
C ARG A 427 6.02 -31.19 3.31
N ALA A 428 5.47 -30.00 3.49
CA ALA A 428 6.17 -28.89 4.13
C ALA A 428 6.41 -29.14 5.63
N ALA A 429 5.43 -29.70 6.33
CA ALA A 429 5.52 -30.10 7.74
C ALA A 429 6.56 -31.20 7.94
N TRP A 430 6.53 -32.27 7.11
CA TRP A 430 7.56 -33.30 7.14
C TRP A 430 8.95 -32.73 6.90
N VAL A 431 9.13 -31.90 5.86
CA VAL A 431 10.44 -31.29 5.55
C VAL A 431 10.96 -30.45 6.71
N ARG A 432 10.15 -29.57 7.32
CA ARG A 432 10.53 -28.83 8.54
C ARG A 432 11.02 -29.80 9.63
N LEU A 433 10.22 -30.82 9.93
CA LEU A 433 10.50 -31.74 11.03
C LEU A 433 11.73 -32.64 10.77
N VAL A 434 12.07 -32.95 9.51
CA VAL A 434 13.32 -33.64 9.15
C VAL A 434 14.54 -32.72 9.26
N LEU A 435 14.38 -31.43 9.00
CA LEU A 435 15.47 -30.45 9.06
C LEU A 435 15.80 -30.04 10.50
N ASP A 436 14.77 -29.91 11.35
CA ASP A 436 14.90 -29.58 12.77
C ASP A 436 15.33 -30.78 13.64
N ALA A 437 15.18 -32.03 13.16
CA ALA A 437 15.45 -33.24 13.94
C ALA A 437 16.89 -33.78 13.79
N PRO A 438 17.62 -34.02 14.89
CA PRO A 438 18.87 -34.78 14.85
C PRO A 438 18.60 -36.29 14.69
N PRO A 439 19.38 -37.04 13.88
CA PRO A 439 20.50 -36.59 13.04
C PRO A 439 20.06 -36.25 11.60
N CYS A 440 20.02 -34.97 11.26
CA CYS A 440 19.81 -34.52 9.88
C CYS A 440 21.12 -34.69 9.07
N THR A 441 21.16 -35.65 8.14
CA THR A 441 22.36 -35.96 7.33
C THR A 441 22.28 -35.35 5.92
N PRO A 442 23.42 -35.04 5.26
CA PRO A 442 23.41 -34.56 3.87
C PRO A 442 22.69 -35.51 2.90
N GLN A 443 22.73 -36.83 3.14
CA GLN A 443 22.01 -37.80 2.32
C GLN A 443 20.49 -37.77 2.54
N ALA A 444 20.02 -37.52 3.78
CA ALA A 444 18.61 -37.27 4.06
C ALA A 444 18.14 -35.96 3.41
N VAL A 445 18.92 -34.88 3.54
CA VAL A 445 18.63 -33.58 2.90
C VAL A 445 18.54 -33.70 1.39
N ARG A 446 19.48 -34.40 0.74
CA ARG A 446 19.47 -34.68 -0.70
C ARG A 446 18.26 -35.51 -1.17
N ALA A 447 17.63 -36.27 -0.27
CA ALA A 447 16.43 -37.05 -0.55
C ALA A 447 15.11 -36.29 -0.34
N LEU A 448 15.12 -35.08 0.25
CA LEU A 448 13.91 -34.30 0.48
C LEU A 448 13.28 -33.82 -0.85
N PRO A 449 11.94 -33.67 -0.92
CA PRO A 449 11.27 -33.06 -2.06
C PRO A 449 11.76 -31.61 -2.27
N ALA A 450 12.38 -31.34 -3.42
CA ALA A 450 13.22 -30.18 -3.64
C ALA A 450 12.52 -28.83 -3.41
N TRP A 451 11.28 -28.69 -3.90
CA TRP A 451 10.48 -27.47 -3.73
C TRP A 451 10.23 -27.14 -2.25
N ALA A 452 9.92 -28.16 -1.44
CA ALA A 452 9.65 -27.98 -0.02
C ALA A 452 10.95 -27.75 0.78
N ALA A 453 12.03 -28.48 0.44
CA ALA A 453 13.36 -28.30 1.06
C ALA A 453 13.89 -26.88 0.87
N LEU A 454 13.84 -26.35 -0.36
CA LEU A 454 14.30 -25.00 -0.68
C LEU A 454 13.38 -23.92 -0.11
N ARG A 455 12.06 -24.17 -0.04
CA ARG A 455 11.11 -23.26 0.65
C ARG A 455 11.39 -23.15 2.15
N ALA A 456 11.98 -24.16 2.79
CA ALA A 456 12.27 -24.15 4.22
C ALA A 456 13.45 -23.22 4.61
N GLY A 457 14.34 -22.87 3.68
CA GLY A 457 15.46 -21.94 3.93
C GLY A 457 16.43 -22.39 5.03
N HIS A 458 16.57 -23.69 5.25
CA HIS A 458 17.35 -24.25 6.36
C HIS A 458 18.84 -24.43 5.99
N PRO A 459 19.82 -24.06 6.84
CA PRO A 459 21.25 -24.08 6.51
C PRO A 459 21.79 -25.41 5.96
N ALA A 460 21.24 -26.55 6.40
CA ALA A 460 21.65 -27.87 5.89
C ALA A 460 21.29 -28.07 4.40
N VAL A 461 20.19 -27.46 3.92
CA VAL A 461 19.82 -27.43 2.50
C VAL A 461 20.77 -26.53 1.73
N GLU A 462 21.08 -25.35 2.27
CA GLU A 462 21.98 -24.37 1.63
C GLU A 462 23.38 -24.95 1.41
N ALA A 463 23.92 -25.64 2.43
CA ALA A 463 25.22 -26.31 2.35
C ALA A 463 25.24 -27.38 1.25
N VAL A 464 24.20 -28.23 1.18
CA VAL A 464 24.07 -29.29 0.17
C VAL A 464 23.99 -28.75 -1.26
N VAL A 465 23.32 -27.60 -1.47
CA VAL A 465 23.24 -26.96 -2.79
C VAL A 465 24.57 -26.28 -3.15
N ALA A 466 25.17 -25.55 -2.22
CA ALA A 466 26.45 -24.85 -2.44
C ALA A 466 27.60 -25.83 -2.75
N GLU A 467 27.64 -26.97 -2.05
CA GLU A 467 28.58 -28.08 -2.30
C GLU A 467 28.41 -28.64 -3.73
N ALA A 468 27.17 -28.79 -4.20
CA ALA A 468 26.87 -29.46 -5.46
C ALA A 468 26.96 -28.55 -6.71
N LEU A 469 26.72 -27.25 -6.58
CA LEU A 469 26.75 -26.29 -7.70
C LEU A 469 28.04 -25.44 -7.75
N GLY A 470 28.72 -25.27 -6.62
CA GLY A 470 29.93 -24.44 -6.51
C GLY A 470 29.72 -23.02 -7.04
N GLU A 471 30.70 -22.53 -7.80
CA GLU A 471 30.67 -21.19 -8.40
C GLU A 471 30.14 -21.15 -9.85
N ASP A 472 29.67 -22.27 -10.43
CA ASP A 472 29.16 -22.26 -11.83
C ASP A 472 27.84 -21.49 -11.92
N ALA A 473 27.93 -20.22 -12.32
CA ALA A 473 26.78 -19.36 -12.58
C ALA A 473 25.80 -19.98 -13.59
N ALA A 474 26.27 -20.79 -14.54
CA ALA A 474 25.38 -21.47 -15.50
C ALA A 474 24.63 -22.64 -14.84
N ALA A 475 25.25 -23.41 -13.94
CA ALA A 475 24.56 -24.41 -13.12
C ALA A 475 23.53 -23.77 -12.20
N TRP A 476 23.87 -22.63 -11.57
CA TRP A 476 22.92 -21.84 -10.78
C TRP A 476 21.74 -21.31 -11.61
N GLU A 477 21.97 -20.87 -12.86
CA GLU A 477 20.88 -20.48 -13.77
C GLU A 477 20.04 -21.68 -14.23
N ARG A 478 20.65 -22.85 -14.53
CA ARG A 478 19.94 -24.10 -14.82
C ARG A 478 19.08 -24.53 -13.63
N PHE A 479 19.64 -24.52 -12.42
CA PHE A 479 18.94 -24.85 -11.17
C PHE A 479 17.77 -23.89 -10.92
N ALA A 480 17.95 -22.57 -11.09
CA ALA A 480 16.89 -21.57 -10.88
C ALA A 480 15.77 -21.62 -11.94
N ALA A 481 16.07 -22.11 -13.16
CA ALA A 481 15.09 -22.26 -14.24
C ALA A 481 14.34 -23.61 -14.20
N ALA A 482 14.82 -24.57 -13.41
CA ALA A 482 14.33 -25.94 -13.43
C ALA A 482 12.85 -26.06 -12.98
N PRO A 483 12.01 -26.88 -13.65
CA PRO A 483 10.56 -26.70 -13.59
C PRO A 483 9.88 -27.55 -12.49
N VAL A 484 10.31 -27.42 -11.24
CA VAL A 484 9.59 -27.99 -10.08
C VAL A 484 8.38 -27.14 -9.67
N ALA A 485 7.46 -27.74 -8.92
CA ALA A 485 6.17 -27.15 -8.55
C ALA A 485 5.76 -27.60 -7.12
N PRO A 486 4.81 -26.89 -6.46
CA PRO A 486 4.24 -27.34 -5.18
C PRO A 486 3.37 -28.60 -5.30
N GLU A 487 2.85 -28.89 -6.50
CA GLU A 487 1.81 -29.88 -6.81
C GLU A 487 2.15 -30.66 -8.09
N GLY A 488 1.45 -31.78 -8.31
CA GLY A 488 1.71 -32.70 -9.43
C GLY A 488 2.97 -33.56 -9.25
N GLU A 489 3.34 -34.31 -10.29
CA GLU A 489 4.45 -35.27 -10.27
C GLU A 489 5.78 -34.63 -9.85
N ARG A 490 6.04 -33.39 -10.32
CA ARG A 490 7.29 -32.65 -10.03
C ARG A 490 7.36 -32.08 -8.61
N ALA A 491 6.32 -32.21 -7.80
CA ALA A 491 6.37 -31.89 -6.36
C ALA A 491 7.17 -32.91 -5.55
N TRP A 492 7.43 -34.10 -6.12
CA TRP A 492 8.16 -35.20 -5.49
C TRP A 492 9.61 -35.34 -5.99
N LEU A 493 10.07 -34.42 -6.84
CA LEU A 493 11.44 -34.46 -7.35
C LEU A 493 12.44 -34.35 -6.18
N PRO A 494 13.33 -35.34 -5.96
CA PRO A 494 14.31 -35.27 -4.89
C PRO A 494 15.38 -34.23 -5.21
N LEU A 495 15.86 -33.52 -4.20
CA LEU A 495 16.88 -32.47 -4.35
C LEU A 495 18.13 -32.97 -5.10
N SER A 496 18.54 -34.22 -4.90
CA SER A 496 19.67 -34.83 -5.62
C SER A 496 19.49 -34.87 -7.15
N GLY A 497 18.30 -35.18 -7.64
CA GLY A 497 18.05 -35.27 -9.08
C GLY A 497 18.08 -33.90 -9.76
N LEU A 498 17.56 -32.90 -9.04
CA LEU A 498 17.55 -31.50 -9.48
C LEU A 498 18.96 -30.87 -9.49
N LEU A 499 19.80 -31.24 -8.53
CA LEU A 499 21.20 -30.82 -8.48
C LEU A 499 22.03 -31.46 -9.61
N ALA A 500 21.82 -32.74 -9.92
CA ALA A 500 22.47 -33.39 -11.07
C ALA A 500 22.07 -32.74 -12.41
N GLN A 501 20.78 -32.49 -12.61
CA GLN A 501 20.29 -31.79 -13.82
C GLN A 501 20.83 -30.35 -13.93
N ALA A 502 21.10 -29.69 -12.81
CA ALA A 502 21.73 -28.38 -12.78
C ALA A 502 23.23 -28.44 -13.07
N ALA A 503 23.96 -29.41 -12.52
CA ALA A 503 25.38 -29.60 -12.79
C ALA A 503 25.61 -29.99 -14.26
N ASP A 504 25.10 -31.16 -14.66
CA ASP A 504 25.48 -31.86 -15.90
C ASP A 504 24.62 -31.47 -17.12
N GLY A 505 23.48 -30.80 -16.90
CA GLY A 505 22.52 -30.43 -17.95
C GLY A 505 21.27 -31.33 -17.98
N PRO A 506 20.41 -31.16 -18.99
CA PRO A 506 19.08 -31.79 -19.03
C PRO A 506 19.15 -33.29 -19.34
N GLY A 507 19.48 -34.10 -18.32
CA GLY A 507 19.28 -35.54 -18.31
C GLY A 507 17.79 -35.93 -18.15
N GLU A 508 17.41 -37.03 -18.77
CA GLU A 508 16.04 -37.58 -18.72
C GLU A 508 15.63 -37.96 -17.29
N PHE A 509 14.38 -37.67 -16.91
CA PHE A 509 13.89 -37.86 -15.54
C PHE A 509 12.96 -39.07 -15.44
N THR A 510 13.36 -40.05 -14.62
CA THR A 510 12.49 -41.16 -14.19
C THR A 510 11.92 -40.88 -12.80
N PRO A 511 10.59 -40.75 -12.62
CA PRO A 511 10.00 -40.53 -11.32
C PRO A 511 10.03 -41.80 -10.44
N PRO A 512 10.26 -41.67 -9.12
CA PRO A 512 10.19 -42.81 -8.21
C PRO A 512 8.76 -43.37 -8.17
N GLY A 513 8.61 -44.64 -8.56
CA GLY A 513 7.31 -45.31 -8.70
C GLY A 513 6.92 -45.64 -10.15
N ALA A 514 7.63 -45.12 -11.15
CA ALA A 514 7.54 -45.64 -12.51
C ALA A 514 8.31 -46.97 -12.63
N THR A 515 7.62 -48.10 -12.39
CA THR A 515 8.03 -49.38 -12.97
C THR A 515 7.86 -49.35 -14.50
N PRO A 516 8.76 -49.99 -15.26
CA PRO A 516 8.61 -50.16 -16.71
C PRO A 516 7.46 -51.11 -17.08
#